data_AF-A0A1Y1KZ50-F1
#
_entry.id   AF-A0A1Y1KZ50-F1
#
_cell.length_a   1.000
_cell.length_b   1.000
_cell.length_c   1.000
_cell.angle_alpha   90.00
_cell.angle_beta   90.00
_cell.angle_gamma   90.00
#
_symmetry.space_group_name_H-M   'P 1'
#
loop_
_entity.id
_entity.type
_entity.pdbx_description
1 polymer ?
#
loop_
_entity_poly.entity_id
_entity_poly.type
_entity_poly.pdbx_seq_one_letter_code
_entity_poly.pdbx_strand_id
1 'polypeptide(L)'
;MIFYSGLVLYAPALALEAVTGLSKNVAILSIGLVCTFYSTIGGMKAVIITDVFQSLLMFGALASIPIFAIQQSGSLTEIWRVAKEGNRTDLLNFEIDPTVRHSWFSLIIGGGITFLSQNCVSQTQVQRYLTVKDLKRARQALWLQFPIIVGLNLCTSLSGLAIYARYYDCDPVSNGSITSSDQVTYTFEMVKG
;
A
#
# COMPACT_ATOMS: atom_id res chain seq x y z
N MET A 1 -1.98 5.23 -19.97
CA MET A 1 -2.52 6.06 -18.87
C MET A 1 -4.01 5.83 -18.63
N ILE A 2 -4.89 5.91 -19.64
CA ILE A 2 -6.35 5.74 -19.45
C ILE A 2 -6.72 4.39 -18.80
N PHE A 3 -6.18 3.27 -19.29
CA PHE A 3 -6.42 1.94 -18.69
C PHE A 3 -5.93 1.85 -17.24
N TYR A 4 -4.77 2.43 -16.95
CA TYR A 4 -4.21 2.45 -15.61
C TYR A 4 -5.08 3.28 -14.65
N SER A 5 -5.55 4.45 -15.09
CA SER A 5 -6.47 5.28 -14.31
C SER A 5 -7.81 4.57 -14.02
N GLY A 6 -8.31 3.75 -14.97
CA GLY A 6 -9.49 2.91 -14.76
C GLY A 6 -9.27 1.83 -13.69
N LEU A 7 -8.10 1.17 -13.69
CA LEU A 7 -7.73 0.21 -12.65
C LEU A 7 -7.57 0.88 -11.28
N VAL A 8 -6.96 2.06 -11.23
CA VAL A 8 -6.79 2.82 -9.98
C VAL A 8 -8.14 3.27 -9.41
N LEU A 9 -9.11 3.62 -10.25
CA LEU A 9 -10.48 3.98 -9.81
C LEU A 9 -11.27 2.77 -9.27
N TYR A 10 -10.92 1.56 -9.70
CA TYR A 10 -11.63 0.35 -9.32
C TYR A 10 -11.48 0.00 -7.83
N ALA A 11 -10.27 0.13 -7.28
CA ALA A 11 -9.99 -0.20 -5.88
C ALA A 11 -10.85 0.59 -4.86
N PRO A 12 -10.92 1.94 -4.91
CA PRO A 12 -11.79 2.70 -4.01
C PRO A 12 -13.28 2.46 -4.30
N ALA A 13 -13.67 2.14 -5.53
CA ALA A 13 -15.05 1.81 -5.85
C ALA A 13 -15.49 0.47 -5.21
N LEU A 14 -14.61 -0.52 -5.21
CA LEU A 14 -14.85 -1.79 -4.52
C LEU A 14 -14.95 -1.59 -3.00
N ALA A 15 -14.10 -0.74 -2.43
CA ALA A 15 -14.17 -0.39 -1.01
C ALA A 15 -15.49 0.33 -0.68
N LEU A 16 -15.94 1.25 -1.53
CA LEU A 16 -17.21 1.96 -1.36
C LEU A 16 -18.41 1.00 -1.48
N GLU A 17 -18.40 0.09 -2.46
CA GLU A 17 -19.40 -0.98 -2.61
C GLU A 17 -19.50 -1.83 -1.35
N ALA A 18 -18.36 -2.25 -0.77
CA ALA A 18 -18.33 -3.06 0.44
C ALA A 18 -18.93 -2.36 1.68
N VAL A 19 -18.71 -1.05 1.82
CA VAL A 19 -19.18 -0.29 3.01
C VAL A 19 -20.61 0.19 2.86
N THR A 20 -21.04 0.55 1.65
CA THR A 20 -22.37 1.16 1.41
C THR A 20 -23.41 0.17 0.88
N GLY A 21 -22.98 -0.99 0.35
CA GLY A 21 -23.86 -1.94 -0.33
C GLY A 21 -24.40 -1.45 -1.68
N LEU A 22 -23.88 -0.34 -2.21
CA LEU A 22 -24.25 0.19 -3.52
C LEU A 22 -23.74 -0.71 -4.65
N SER A 23 -24.46 -0.75 -5.77
CA SER A 23 -23.98 -1.49 -6.95
C SER A 23 -22.66 -0.92 -7.47
N LYS A 24 -21.72 -1.79 -7.85
CA LYS A 24 -20.40 -1.44 -8.37
C LYS A 24 -20.40 -0.32 -9.40
N ASN A 25 -21.34 -0.36 -10.35
CA ASN A 25 -21.44 0.64 -11.41
C ASN A 25 -21.75 2.04 -10.85
N VAL A 26 -22.63 2.13 -9.85
CA VAL A 26 -22.97 3.39 -9.19
C VAL A 26 -21.79 3.91 -8.38
N ALA A 27 -21.07 3.03 -7.66
CA ALA A 27 -19.88 3.39 -6.89
C ALA A 27 -18.75 3.95 -7.78
N ILE A 28 -18.49 3.31 -8.93
CA ILE A 28 -17.49 3.79 -9.91
C ILE A 28 -17.90 5.17 -10.45
N LEU A 29 -19.16 5.32 -10.86
CA LEU A 29 -19.66 6.59 -11.41
C LEU A 29 -19.61 7.72 -10.38
N SER A 30 -20.00 7.46 -9.12
CA SER A 30 -19.98 8.47 -8.07
C SER A 30 -18.57 8.94 -7.74
N ILE A 31 -17.62 8.02 -7.57
CA ILE A 31 -16.23 8.40 -7.27
C ILE A 31 -15.60 9.12 -8.46
N GLY A 32 -15.82 8.63 -9.68
CA GLY A 32 -15.33 9.27 -10.89
C GLY A 32 -15.86 10.69 -11.06
N LEU A 33 -17.16 10.91 -10.77
CA LEU A 33 -17.80 12.23 -10.85
C LEU A 33 -17.24 13.19 -9.80
N VAL A 34 -17.14 12.77 -8.54
CA VAL A 34 -16.54 13.59 -7.47
C VAL A 34 -15.09 13.93 -7.80
N CYS A 35 -14.31 12.93 -8.23
CA CYS A 35 -12.91 13.10 -8.63
C CYS A 35 -12.74 14.10 -9.77
N THR A 36 -13.57 13.98 -10.80
CA THR A 36 -13.58 14.92 -11.93
C THR A 36 -13.95 16.32 -11.47
N PHE A 37 -14.98 16.46 -10.62
CA PHE A 37 -15.49 17.76 -10.19
C PHE A 37 -14.47 18.57 -9.37
N TYR A 38 -13.84 17.99 -8.34
CA TYR A 38 -12.85 18.73 -7.58
C TYR A 38 -11.56 18.98 -8.37
N SER A 39 -11.20 18.06 -9.29
CA SER A 39 -10.01 18.18 -10.12
C SER A 39 -10.16 19.27 -11.18
N THR A 40 -11.35 19.43 -11.78
CA THR A 40 -11.60 20.48 -12.77
C THR A 40 -11.67 21.86 -12.14
N ILE A 41 -12.28 21.99 -10.96
CA ILE A 41 -12.41 23.29 -10.26
C ILE A 41 -11.09 23.74 -9.65
N GLY A 42 -10.39 22.85 -8.94
CA GLY A 42 -9.21 23.21 -8.17
C GLY A 42 -7.88 22.96 -8.87
N GLY A 43 -7.89 22.25 -10.00
CA GLY A 43 -6.71 21.88 -10.76
C GLY A 43 -5.69 21.08 -9.93
N MET A 44 -4.42 21.17 -10.32
CA MET A 44 -3.32 20.42 -9.69
C MET A 44 -3.14 20.75 -8.20
N LYS A 45 -3.50 21.96 -7.75
CA LYS A 45 -3.40 22.33 -6.33
C LYS A 45 -4.40 21.56 -5.47
N ALA A 46 -5.66 21.46 -5.90
CA ALA A 46 -6.65 20.69 -5.16
C ALA A 46 -6.30 19.21 -5.11
N VAL A 47 -5.83 18.65 -6.23
CA VAL A 47 -5.38 17.25 -6.30
C VAL A 47 -4.25 16.97 -5.31
N ILE A 48 -3.24 17.85 -5.22
CA ILE A 48 -2.13 17.67 -4.25
C ILE A 48 -2.65 17.72 -2.81
N ILE A 49 -3.56 18.63 -2.50
CA ILE A 49 -4.13 18.73 -1.15
C ILE A 49 -4.91 17.45 -0.79
N THR A 50 -5.78 16.97 -1.69
CA THR A 50 -6.53 15.73 -1.47
C THR A 50 -5.59 14.53 -1.32
N ASP A 51 -4.52 14.45 -2.11
CA ASP A 51 -3.51 13.40 -2.01
C ASP A 51 -2.80 13.42 -0.64
N VAL A 52 -2.52 14.60 -0.08
CA VAL A 52 -1.92 14.74 1.26
C VAL A 52 -2.87 14.23 2.33
N PHE A 53 -4.16 14.61 2.28
CA PHE A 53 -5.16 14.11 3.22
C PHE A 53 -5.31 12.59 3.14
N GLN A 54 -5.43 12.04 1.93
CA GLN A 54 -5.53 10.60 1.71
C GLN A 54 -4.27 9.89 2.22
N SER A 55 -3.08 10.43 1.96
CA SER A 55 -1.82 9.85 2.45
C SER A 55 -1.78 9.79 3.97
N LEU A 56 -2.18 10.87 4.66
CA LEU A 56 -2.22 10.90 6.13
C LEU A 56 -3.18 9.84 6.71
N LEU A 57 -4.36 9.68 6.12
CA LEU A 57 -5.31 8.64 6.50
C LEU A 57 -4.73 7.24 6.29
N MET A 58 -4.05 7.01 5.15
CA MET A 58 -3.39 5.75 4.86
C MET A 58 -2.26 5.44 5.84
N PHE A 59 -1.43 6.42 6.21
CA PHE A 59 -0.39 6.23 7.23
C PHE A 59 -1.00 5.91 8.59
N GLY A 60 -2.10 6.57 8.97
CA GLY A 60 -2.82 6.29 10.21
C GLY A 60 -3.38 4.87 10.26
N ALA A 61 -4.07 4.44 9.20
CA ALA A 61 -4.62 3.08 9.09
C ALA A 61 -3.52 2.01 9.09
N LEU A 62 -2.42 2.24 8.36
CA LEU A 62 -1.32 1.28 8.34
C LEU A 62 -0.61 1.20 9.70
N ALA A 63 -0.49 2.31 10.42
CA ALA A 63 0.12 2.33 11.74
C ALA A 63 -0.77 1.67 12.81
N SER A 64 -2.11 1.66 12.65
CA SER A 64 -3.00 1.01 13.61
C SER A 64 -2.85 -0.52 13.62
N ILE A 65 -2.60 -1.14 12.48
CA ILE A 65 -2.49 -2.61 12.36
C ILE A 65 -1.44 -3.22 13.31
N PRO A 66 -0.15 -2.79 13.29
CA PRO A 66 0.86 -3.37 14.18
C PRO A 66 0.58 -3.03 15.65
N ILE A 67 -0.02 -1.88 15.95
CA ILE A 67 -0.40 -1.51 17.33
C ILE A 67 -1.47 -2.48 17.85
N PHE A 68 -2.52 -2.74 17.07
CA PHE A 68 -3.56 -3.71 17.42
C PHE A 68 -3.01 -5.13 17.53
N ALA A 69 -2.12 -5.53 16.62
CA ALA A 69 -1.49 -6.83 16.67
C ALA A 69 -0.63 -7.04 17.92
N ILE A 70 0.12 -6.02 18.35
CA ILE A 70 0.91 -6.09 19.59
C ILE A 70 -0.01 -6.19 20.81
N GLN A 71 -1.12 -5.43 20.84
CA GLN A 71 -2.10 -5.50 21.93
C GLN A 71 -2.76 -6.88 22.03
N GLN A 72 -3.05 -7.52 20.89
CA GLN A 72 -3.76 -8.80 20.88
C GLN A 72 -2.85 -10.01 21.10
N SER A 73 -1.63 -9.98 20.55
CA SER A 73 -0.63 -11.06 20.70
C SER A 73 0.26 -10.90 21.95
N GLY A 74 0.08 -9.82 22.72
CA GLY A 74 0.78 -9.57 23.99
C GLY A 74 2.24 -9.09 23.86
N SER A 75 2.95 -9.40 22.77
CA SER A 75 4.32 -8.88 22.52
C SER A 75 4.75 -8.96 21.05
N LEU A 76 5.56 -7.99 20.62
CA LEU A 76 6.25 -8.01 19.31
C LEU A 76 7.23 -9.19 19.20
N THR A 77 7.79 -9.64 20.32
CA THR A 77 8.72 -10.77 20.36
C THR A 77 8.05 -12.07 19.91
N GLU A 78 6.77 -12.24 20.23
CA GLU A 78 6.02 -13.45 19.85
C GLU A 78 5.72 -13.48 18.35
N ILE A 79 5.32 -12.33 17.78
CA ILE A 79 5.15 -12.17 16.33
C ILE A 79 6.47 -12.50 15.60
N TRP A 80 7.59 -12.02 16.12
CA TRP A 80 8.92 -12.31 15.54
C TRP A 80 9.33 -13.78 15.70
N ARG A 81 9.00 -14.42 16.82
CA ARG A 81 9.25 -15.85 17.06
C ARG A 81 8.50 -16.71 16.05
N VAL A 82 7.20 -16.47 15.87
CA VAL A 82 6.35 -17.19 14.91
C VAL A 82 6.81 -16.93 13.48
N ALA A 83 7.20 -15.69 13.15
CA ALA A 83 7.77 -15.37 11.83
C ALA A 83 9.07 -16.13 11.53
N LYS A 84 9.93 -16.29 12.54
CA LYS A 84 11.18 -17.04 12.44
C LYS A 84 10.92 -18.55 12.30
N GLU A 85 9.96 -19.09 13.06
CA GLU A 85 9.55 -20.50 12.98
C GLU A 85 8.88 -20.83 11.63
N GLY A 86 8.14 -19.89 11.05
CA GLY A 86 7.56 -20.02 9.71
C GLY A 86 8.55 -19.79 8.55
N ASN A 87 9.85 -19.64 8.84
CA ASN A 87 10.91 -19.29 7.88
C ASN A 87 10.58 -18.05 7.01
N ARG A 88 9.86 -17.07 7.58
CA ARG A 88 9.45 -15.82 6.89
C ARG A 88 10.42 -14.66 7.11
N THR A 89 11.52 -14.89 7.83
CA THR A 89 12.55 -13.90 8.13
C THR A 89 13.78 -13.97 7.22
N ASP A 90 13.76 -14.80 6.17
CA ASP A 90 14.84 -14.88 5.18
C ASP A 90 14.85 -13.64 4.28
N LEU A 91 15.42 -12.56 4.81
CA LEU A 91 15.53 -11.25 4.16
C LEU A 91 16.70 -11.17 3.17
N LEU A 92 17.63 -12.13 3.20
CA LEU A 92 18.89 -12.10 2.47
C LEU A 92 19.10 -13.38 1.64
N ASN A 93 18.20 -13.64 0.69
CA ASN A 93 18.43 -14.67 -0.31
C ASN A 93 19.34 -14.12 -1.44
N PHE A 94 20.59 -14.56 -1.48
CA PHE A 94 21.58 -14.17 -2.49
C PHE A 94 21.61 -15.07 -3.74
N GLU A 95 20.62 -15.93 -3.93
CA GLU A 95 20.52 -16.79 -5.11
C GLU A 95 20.36 -15.96 -6.39
N ILE A 96 21.15 -16.29 -7.42
CA ILE A 96 21.13 -15.65 -8.75
C ILE A 96 20.21 -16.44 -9.69
N ASP A 97 19.19 -17.09 -9.16
CA ASP A 97 18.20 -17.78 -9.98
C ASP A 97 17.08 -16.80 -10.37
N PRO A 98 16.86 -16.54 -11.67
CA PRO A 98 15.80 -15.65 -12.14
C PRO A 98 14.37 -16.17 -11.91
N THR A 99 14.20 -17.44 -11.51
CA THR A 99 12.90 -18.00 -11.12
C THR A 99 12.54 -17.72 -9.65
N VAL A 100 13.50 -17.28 -8.83
CA VAL A 100 13.24 -16.88 -7.46
C VAL A 100 12.56 -15.50 -7.45
N ARG A 101 11.33 -15.47 -6.91
CA ARG A 101 10.47 -14.28 -6.90
C ARG A 101 11.12 -13.05 -6.26
N HIS A 102 11.91 -13.24 -5.20
CA HIS A 102 12.57 -12.17 -4.45
C HIS A 102 13.99 -12.57 -4.05
N SER A 103 14.95 -12.43 -4.97
CA SER A 103 16.37 -12.46 -4.63
C SER A 103 16.90 -11.07 -4.31
N TRP A 104 18.00 -11.00 -3.56
CA TRP A 104 18.65 -9.74 -3.21
C TRP A 104 19.03 -8.93 -4.46
N PHE A 105 19.51 -9.59 -5.52
CA PHE A 105 19.82 -8.95 -6.80
C PHE A 105 18.56 -8.47 -7.54
N SER A 106 17.50 -9.28 -7.56
CA SER A 106 16.23 -8.89 -8.17
C SER A 106 15.61 -7.67 -7.45
N LEU A 107 15.72 -7.60 -6.13
CA LEU A 107 15.24 -6.47 -5.33
C LEU A 107 16.03 -5.19 -5.59
N ILE A 108 17.36 -5.26 -5.63
CA ILE A 108 18.18 -4.05 -5.85
C ILE A 108 18.09 -3.58 -7.30
N ILE A 109 18.28 -4.47 -8.26
CA ILE A 109 18.29 -4.11 -9.69
C ILE A 109 16.87 -3.85 -10.17
N GLY A 110 15.95 -4.79 -9.95
CA GLY A 110 14.55 -4.66 -10.36
C GLY A 110 13.82 -3.58 -9.57
N GLY A 111 14.02 -3.50 -8.26
CA GLY A 111 13.46 -2.42 -7.43
C GLY A 111 14.05 -1.05 -7.80
N GLY A 112 15.36 -0.97 -8.05
CA GLY A 112 16.02 0.26 -8.52
C GLY A 112 15.48 0.75 -9.86
N ILE A 113 15.37 -0.14 -10.85
CA ILE A 113 14.78 0.18 -12.17
C ILE A 113 13.31 0.59 -12.03
N THR A 114 12.54 -0.10 -11.20
CA THR A 114 11.12 0.22 -10.97
C THR A 114 10.98 1.59 -10.31
N PHE A 115 11.79 1.88 -9.30
CA PHE A 115 11.81 3.16 -8.61
C PHE A 115 12.19 4.30 -9.57
N LEU A 116 13.21 4.10 -10.40
CA LEU A 116 13.61 5.06 -11.43
C LEU A 116 12.50 5.26 -12.47
N SER A 117 11.89 4.19 -12.98
CA SER A 117 10.80 4.26 -13.95
C SER A 117 9.61 5.05 -13.39
N GLN A 118 9.20 4.76 -12.16
CA GLN A 118 8.10 5.47 -11.51
C GLN A 118 8.42 6.95 -11.26
N ASN A 119 9.64 7.30 -10.83
CA ASN A 119 9.95 8.68 -10.50
C ASN A 119 10.39 9.53 -11.71
N CYS A 120 11.07 8.94 -12.70
CA CYS A 120 11.63 9.67 -13.84
C CYS A 120 10.72 9.65 -15.08
N VAL A 121 9.98 8.56 -15.31
CA VAL A 121 9.22 8.34 -16.55
C VAL A 121 7.72 8.53 -16.34
N SER A 122 7.21 8.27 -15.13
CA SER A 122 5.78 8.43 -14.87
C SER A 122 5.34 9.88 -15.01
N GLN A 123 4.36 10.10 -15.89
CA GLN A 123 3.77 11.41 -16.17
C GLN A 123 3.31 12.11 -14.88
N THR A 124 2.65 11.38 -13.97
CA THR A 124 2.12 11.94 -12.71
C THR A 124 3.22 12.50 -11.82
N GLN A 125 4.37 11.82 -11.74
CA GLN A 125 5.49 12.25 -10.90
C GLN A 125 6.21 13.45 -11.53
N VAL A 126 6.47 13.41 -12.84
CA VAL A 126 7.07 14.55 -13.57
C VAL A 126 6.19 15.80 -13.44
N GLN A 127 4.87 15.66 -13.58
CA GLN A 127 3.93 16.76 -13.43
C GLN A 127 3.98 17.37 -12.02
N ARG A 128 4.07 16.55 -10.97
CA ARG A 128 4.23 17.05 -9.58
C ARG A 128 5.54 17.82 -9.41
N TYR A 129 6.64 17.36 -9.99
CA TYR A 129 7.92 18.09 -9.91
C TYR A 129 7.86 19.47 -10.60
N LEU A 130 7.13 19.58 -11.71
CA LEU A 130 6.93 20.85 -12.42
C LEU A 130 6.06 21.86 -11.65
N THR A 131 5.30 21.44 -10.64
CA THR A 131 4.54 22.35 -9.77
C THR A 131 5.39 22.99 -8.67
N VAL A 132 6.61 22.50 -8.45
CA VAL A 132 7.52 23.00 -7.44
C VAL A 132 8.25 24.24 -7.98
N LYS A 133 8.38 25.27 -7.15
CA LYS A 133 8.99 26.56 -7.54
C LYS A 133 10.43 26.45 -8.03
N ASP A 134 11.23 25.57 -7.42
CA ASP A 134 12.67 25.48 -7.63
C ASP A 134 13.15 24.03 -7.75
N LEU A 135 14.16 23.80 -8.61
CA LEU A 135 14.79 22.48 -8.77
C LEU A 135 15.42 21.95 -7.47
N LYS A 136 15.97 22.84 -6.64
CA LYS A 136 16.53 22.48 -5.34
C LYS A 136 15.47 21.88 -4.41
N ARG A 137 14.27 22.46 -4.38
CA ARG A 137 13.15 21.97 -3.56
C ARG A 137 12.61 20.65 -4.09
N ALA A 138 12.51 20.50 -5.41
CA ALA A 138 12.13 19.23 -6.03
C ALA A 138 13.11 18.11 -5.63
N ARG A 139 14.42 18.36 -5.69
CA ARG A 139 15.43 17.39 -5.24
C ARG A 139 15.32 17.05 -3.75
N GLN A 140 15.08 18.05 -2.90
CA GLN A 140 14.84 17.80 -1.47
C GLN A 140 13.59 16.96 -1.23
N ALA A 141 12.52 17.16 -2.01
CA ALA A 141 11.31 16.33 -1.93
C ALA A 141 11.58 14.88 -2.32
N LEU A 142 12.39 14.61 -3.36
CA LEU A 142 12.83 13.25 -3.69
C LEU A 142 13.64 12.61 -2.55
N TRP A 143 14.56 13.34 -1.94
CA TRP A 143 15.33 12.82 -0.81
C TRP A 143 14.47 12.54 0.42
N LEU A 144 13.42 13.34 0.65
CA LEU A 144 12.45 13.11 1.73
C LEU A 144 11.51 11.92 1.44
N GLN A 145 11.20 11.66 0.17
CA GLN A 145 10.38 10.51 -0.23
C GLN A 145 11.04 9.17 0.14
N PHE A 146 12.37 9.09 0.09
CA PHE A 146 13.12 7.86 0.38
C PHE A 146 12.91 7.32 1.83
N PRO A 147 13.15 8.09 2.91
CA PRO A 147 12.89 7.59 4.26
C PRO A 147 11.40 7.31 4.50
N ILE A 148 10.48 8.07 3.88
CA ILE A 148 9.04 7.84 4.00
C ILE A 148 8.65 6.49 3.40
N ILE A 149 9.12 6.17 2.19
CA ILE A 149 8.79 4.90 1.53
C ILE A 149 9.43 3.71 2.26
N VAL A 150 10.65 3.88 2.78
CA VAL A 150 11.31 2.84 3.60
C VAL A 150 10.51 2.60 4.88
N GLY A 151 10.11 3.66 5.59
CA GLY A 151 9.27 3.55 6.79
C GLY A 151 7.93 2.85 6.51
N LEU A 152 7.27 3.22 5.41
CA LEU A 152 6.02 2.59 4.98
C LEU A 152 6.20 1.09 4.72
N ASN A 153 7.24 0.69 3.98
CA ASN A 153 7.51 -0.72 3.70
C ASN A 153 7.79 -1.52 4.98
N LEU A 154 8.48 -0.94 5.97
CA LEU A 154 8.70 -1.57 7.26
C LEU A 154 7.39 -1.76 8.02
N CYS A 155 6.54 -0.74 8.11
CA CYS A 155 5.23 -0.84 8.74
C CYS A 155 4.34 -1.89 8.06
N THR A 156 4.31 -1.94 6.73
CA THR A 156 3.56 -2.96 5.98
C THR A 156 4.11 -4.36 6.22
N SER A 157 5.43 -4.52 6.25
CA SER A 157 6.07 -5.81 6.52
C SER A 157 5.73 -6.33 7.92
N LEU A 158 5.80 -5.45 8.93
CA LEU A 158 5.39 -5.77 10.30
C LEU A 158 3.91 -6.13 10.39
N SER A 159 3.05 -5.39 9.69
CA SER A 159 1.61 -5.67 9.60
C SER A 159 1.34 -7.04 8.96
N GLY A 160 2.08 -7.39 7.90
CA GLY A 160 2.00 -8.70 7.26
C GLY A 160 2.43 -9.85 8.18
N LEU A 161 3.52 -9.67 8.94
CA LEU A 161 3.96 -10.65 9.94
C LEU A 161 2.97 -10.78 11.10
N ALA A 162 2.38 -9.68 11.54
CA ALA A 162 1.34 -9.66 12.56
C ALA A 162 0.09 -10.45 12.14
N ILE A 163 -0.39 -10.21 10.93
CA ILE A 163 -1.50 -10.95 10.33
C ILE A 163 -1.12 -12.44 10.22
N TYR A 164 0.08 -12.76 9.73
CA TYR A 164 0.55 -14.14 9.62
C TYR A 164 0.57 -14.86 10.97
N ALA A 165 1.12 -14.23 12.02
CA ALA A 165 1.17 -14.80 13.36
C ALA A 165 -0.25 -15.09 13.91
N ARG A 166 -1.24 -14.27 13.56
CA ARG A 166 -2.63 -14.46 14.00
C ARG A 166 -3.34 -15.61 13.29
N TYR A 167 -3.01 -15.85 12.02
CA TYR A 167 -3.65 -16.85 11.16
C TYR A 167 -2.79 -18.11 10.95
N TYR A 168 -1.66 -18.23 11.64
CA TYR A 168 -0.75 -19.38 11.54
C TYR A 168 -1.46 -20.71 11.84
N ASP A 169 -2.31 -20.75 12.88
CA ASP A 169 -3.04 -21.96 13.28
C ASP A 169 -4.44 -22.10 12.63
N CYS A 170 -4.94 -21.06 11.98
CA CYS A 170 -6.27 -21.04 11.35
C CYS A 170 -6.21 -20.22 10.07
N ASP A 171 -5.83 -20.86 8.97
CA ASP A 171 -5.72 -20.22 7.67
C ASP A 171 -7.12 -19.79 7.15
N PRO A 172 -7.40 -18.48 7.03
CA PRO A 172 -8.71 -17.99 6.61
C PRO A 172 -8.98 -18.24 5.12
N VAL A 173 -7.95 -18.59 4.34
CA VAL A 173 -8.07 -19.01 2.93
C VAL A 173 -8.60 -20.44 2.83
N SER A 174 -8.13 -21.33 3.72
CA SER A 174 -8.57 -22.73 3.76
C SER A 174 -10.00 -22.87 4.30
N ASN A 175 -10.43 -21.92 5.16
CA ASN A 175 -11.77 -21.91 5.76
C ASN A 175 -12.86 -21.27 4.88
N GLY A 176 -12.53 -20.83 3.65
CA GLY A 176 -13.51 -20.30 2.68
C GLY A 176 -14.03 -18.88 2.95
N SER A 177 -13.49 -18.18 3.95
CA SER A 177 -13.99 -16.86 4.38
C SER A 177 -13.47 -15.69 3.54
N ILE A 178 -12.48 -15.91 2.66
CA ILE A 178 -11.82 -14.85 1.89
C ILE A 178 -11.59 -15.30 0.44
N THR A 179 -12.05 -14.52 -0.54
CA THR A 179 -11.96 -14.84 -1.98
C THR A 179 -10.66 -14.33 -2.63
N SER A 180 -9.96 -13.38 -2.01
CA SER A 180 -8.69 -12.84 -2.52
C SER A 180 -7.71 -12.44 -1.42
N SER A 181 -6.41 -12.65 -1.65
CA SER A 181 -5.34 -12.38 -0.68
C SER A 181 -5.26 -10.92 -0.22
N ASP A 182 -5.80 -9.98 -1.00
CA ASP A 182 -5.81 -8.54 -0.69
C ASP A 182 -6.87 -8.16 0.35
N GLN A 183 -7.83 -9.04 0.62
CA GLN A 183 -8.92 -8.80 1.59
C GLN A 183 -8.49 -9.11 3.04
N VAL A 184 -7.40 -9.85 3.23
CA VAL A 184 -6.95 -10.31 4.56
C VAL A 184 -6.67 -9.15 5.50
N THR A 185 -6.11 -8.04 4.99
CA THR A 185 -5.84 -6.83 5.76
C THR A 185 -7.13 -6.16 6.26
N TYR A 186 -8.16 -6.07 5.42
CA TYR A 186 -9.45 -5.49 5.79
C TYR A 186 -10.20 -6.40 6.78
N THR A 187 -10.13 -7.72 6.60
CA THR A 187 -10.75 -8.68 7.51
C THR A 187 -10.11 -8.66 8.90
N PHE A 188 -8.80 -8.43 9.01
CA PHE A 188 -8.13 -8.30 10.31
C PHE A 188 -8.71 -7.15 11.16
N GLU A 189 -9.08 -6.02 10.54
CA GLU A 189 -9.73 -4.90 11.24
C GLU A 189 -11.21 -5.15 11.52
N MET A 190 -11.90 -5.93 10.66
CA MET A 190 -13.34 -6.17 10.76
C MET A 190 -13.75 -7.37 11.64
N VAL A 191 -12.82 -8.25 12.04
CA VAL A 191 -13.07 -9.40 12.97
C VAL A 191 -13.31 -8.94 14.42
N LYS A 192 -13.70 -7.68 14.61
CA LYS A 192 -14.37 -7.21 15.82
C LYS A 192 -15.89 -7.24 15.58
N GLY A 193 -16.44 -8.45 15.57
CA GLY A 193 -17.87 -8.73 15.52
C GLY A 193 -18.14 -10.06 16.17
#